data_AF-A0A316MEV0-F1
#
_entry.id   AF-A0A316MEV0-F1
#
_cell.length_a   1.000
_cell.length_b   1.000
_cell.length_c   1.000
_cell.angle_alpha   90.00
_cell.angle_beta   90.00
_cell.angle_gamma   90.00
#
_symmetry.space_group_name_H-M   'P 1'
#
loop_
_entity.id
_entity.type
_entity.pdbx_description
1 polymer ?
#
loop_
_entity_poly.entity_id
_entity_poly.type
_entity_poly.pdbx_seq_one_letter_code
_entity_poly.pdbx_strand_id
1 'polypeptide(L)'
;LQAVCEEEGVTMVLTADHGNADEMYEKNKKGALQVRTAHSLNRVPFIVCDKERAVALADGDFGLANVAPTVAALFGIEPPECWEKSMLQ
;
A
#
# COMPACT_ATOMS: atom_id res chain seq x y z
N LEU A 1 0.60 -13.98 -8.58
CA LEU A 1 1.64 -12.93 -8.40
C LEU A 1 2.75 -13.42 -7.49
N GLN A 2 2.47 -13.86 -6.25
CA GLN A 2 3.50 -14.39 -5.35
C GLN A 2 4.37 -15.50 -5.99
N ALA A 3 3.76 -16.56 -6.55
CA ALA A 3 4.51 -17.63 -7.22
C ALA A 3 5.43 -17.13 -8.35
N VAL A 4 4.99 -16.13 -9.11
CA VAL A 4 5.81 -15.50 -10.17
C VAL A 4 6.97 -14.71 -9.57
N CYS A 5 6.73 -13.99 -8.47
CA CYS A 5 7.80 -13.29 -7.76
C CYS A 5 8.87 -14.26 -7.25
N GLU A 6 8.44 -15.41 -6.75
CA GLU A 6 9.33 -16.47 -6.25
C GLU A 6 10.10 -17.19 -7.36
N GLU A 7 9.49 -17.38 -8.54
CA GLU A 7 10.11 -17.98 -9.72
C GLU A 7 11.18 -17.05 -10.32
N GLU A 8 10.84 -15.76 -10.48
CA GLU A 8 11.69 -14.75 -11.11
C GLU A 8 12.70 -14.10 -10.13
N GLY A 9 12.60 -14.42 -8.83
CA GLY A 9 13.48 -13.86 -7.81
C GLY A 9 13.33 -12.35 -7.62
N VAL A 10 12.11 -11.84 -7.72
CA VAL A 10 11.81 -10.39 -7.59
C VAL A 10 11.07 -10.09 -6.30
N THR A 11 11.38 -8.93 -5.70
CA THR A 11 10.57 -8.35 -4.63
C THR A 11 9.45 -7.52 -5.26
N MET A 12 8.20 -7.83 -4.92
CA MET A 12 7.03 -7.04 -5.36
C MET A 12 6.44 -6.29 -4.17
N VAL A 13 6.23 -4.99 -4.35
CA VAL A 13 5.42 -4.16 -3.44
C VAL A 13 4.10 -3.86 -4.13
N LEU A 14 3.00 -4.30 -3.54
CA LEU A 14 1.65 -4.09 -4.04
C LEU A 14 0.93 -3.08 -3.14
N THR A 15 0.43 -2.01 -3.74
CA THR A 15 -0.34 -0.97 -3.07
C THR A 15 -1.28 -0.25 -4.05
N ALA A 16 -2.00 0.76 -3.58
CA ALA A 16 -2.82 1.66 -4.39
C ALA A 16 -2.59 3.10 -3.95
N ASP A 17 -2.95 4.06 -4.80
CA ASP A 17 -2.90 5.50 -4.48
C ASP A 17 -4.14 5.96 -3.72
N HIS A 18 -5.29 5.34 -3.94
CA HIS A 18 -6.52 5.60 -3.19
C HIS A 18 -7.52 4.44 -3.31
N GLY A 19 -8.61 4.51 -2.55
CA GLY A 19 -9.77 3.63 -2.73
C GLY A 19 -10.77 4.16 -3.77
N ASN A 20 -11.59 3.28 -4.31
CA ASN A 20 -12.70 3.57 -5.23
C ASN A 20 -13.63 2.34 -5.30
N ALA A 21 -13.11 1.23 -5.84
CA ALA A 21 -13.89 0.01 -6.11
C ALA A 21 -14.44 -0.68 -4.85
N ASP A 22 -13.92 -0.32 -3.68
CA ASP A 22 -14.38 -0.74 -2.36
C ASP A 22 -15.72 -0.11 -1.96
N GLU A 23 -16.10 1.04 -2.54
CA GLU A 23 -17.36 1.75 -2.23
C GLU A 23 -18.10 2.23 -3.49
N MET A 24 -18.88 1.34 -4.10
CA MET A 24 -19.59 1.62 -5.36
C MET A 24 -20.96 2.30 -5.19
N TYR A 25 -21.50 2.34 -3.96
CA TYR A 25 -22.81 2.91 -3.68
C TYR A 25 -22.79 3.76 -2.40
N GLU A 26 -23.58 4.82 -2.38
CA GLU A 26 -23.81 5.67 -1.22
C GLU A 26 -25.30 5.92 -0.98
N LYS A 27 -25.67 6.32 0.23
CA LYS A 27 -27.05 6.75 0.54
C LYS A 27 -27.17 8.25 0.36
N ASN A 28 -28.10 8.68 -0.50
CA ASN A 28 -28.40 10.10 -0.63
C ASN A 28 -29.14 10.66 0.61
N LYS A 29 -29.42 11.96 0.63
CA LYS A 29 -30.14 12.62 1.74
C LYS A 29 -31.52 12.03 2.07
N LYS A 30 -32.12 11.28 1.14
CA LYS A 30 -33.41 10.59 1.32
C LYS A 30 -33.23 9.12 1.72
N GLY A 31 -32.00 8.67 1.95
CA GLY A 31 -31.66 7.30 2.30
C GLY A 31 -31.66 6.30 1.15
N ALA A 32 -31.91 6.73 -0.09
CA ALA A 32 -31.91 5.86 -1.26
C ALA A 32 -30.48 5.62 -1.76
N LEU A 33 -30.22 4.41 -2.26
CA LEU A 33 -28.93 4.07 -2.86
C LEU A 33 -28.71 4.86 -4.16
N GLN A 34 -27.50 5.38 -4.30
CA GLN A 34 -27.01 6.11 -5.45
C GLN A 34 -25.64 5.55 -5.84
N VAL A 35 -25.37 5.47 -7.15
CA VAL A 35 -24.05 5.10 -7.66
C VAL A 35 -23.04 6.15 -7.22
N ARG A 36 -21.95 5.69 -6.61
CA ARG A 36 -20.82 6.54 -6.24
C ARG A 36 -19.74 6.44 -7.31
N THR A 37 -19.27 7.58 -7.77
CA THR A 37 -18.19 7.69 -8.77
C THR A 37 -16.93 8.35 -8.21
N ALA A 38 -16.96 8.78 -6.95
CA ALA A 38 -15.86 9.42 -6.25
C ALA A 38 -15.01 8.41 -5.48
N HIS A 39 -13.74 8.75 -5.27
CA HIS A 39 -12.81 7.96 -4.46
C HIS A 39 -13.31 7.76 -3.02
N SER A 40 -12.84 6.71 -2.36
CA SER A 40 -13.04 6.49 -0.92
C SER A 40 -11.86 7.03 -0.11
N LEU A 41 -12.10 7.24 1.20
CA LEU A 41 -11.05 7.58 2.16
C LEU A 41 -10.54 6.34 2.91
N ASN A 42 -10.90 5.14 2.43
CA ASN A 42 -10.47 3.90 3.04
C ASN A 42 -8.97 3.69 2.82
N ARG A 43 -8.35 3.00 3.78
CA ARG A 43 -6.92 2.65 3.69
C ARG A 43 -6.67 1.72 2.50
N VAL A 44 -5.54 1.92 1.84
CA VAL A 44 -5.06 1.07 0.75
C VAL A 44 -4.19 -0.07 1.30
N PRO A 45 -4.12 -1.23 0.63
CA PRO A 45 -3.21 -2.29 1.03
C PRO A 45 -1.75 -1.86 0.84
N PHE A 46 -0.85 -2.40 1.64
CA PHE A 46 0.59 -2.36 1.40
C PHE A 46 1.15 -3.75 1.68
N ILE A 47 1.48 -4.49 0.62
CA ILE A 47 1.87 -5.90 0.68
C ILE A 47 3.26 -6.03 0.08
N VAL A 48 4.17 -6.70 0.79
CA VAL A 48 5.50 -7.03 0.28
C VAL A 48 5.57 -8.53 0.04
N CYS A 49 5.85 -8.93 -1.19
CA CYS A 49 6.16 -10.30 -1.57
C CYS A 49 7.65 -10.39 -1.85
N ASP A 50 8.38 -11.07 -0.98
CA ASP A 50 9.81 -11.33 -1.11
C ASP A 50 10.05 -12.81 -0.75
N LYS A 51 10.82 -13.52 -1.59
CA LYS A 51 11.10 -14.94 -1.39
C LYS A 51 12.16 -15.18 -0.32
N GLU A 52 13.15 -14.29 -0.24
CA GLU A 52 14.35 -14.51 0.56
C GLU A 52 14.24 -13.86 1.93
N ARG A 53 13.48 -12.76 2.04
CA ARG A 53 13.39 -11.95 3.24
C ARG A 53 12.01 -12.03 3.85
N ALA A 54 11.96 -12.40 5.12
CA ALA A 54 10.79 -12.18 5.96
C ALA A 54 10.69 -10.68 6.26
N VAL A 55 9.77 -9.99 5.58
CA VAL A 55 9.53 -8.56 5.77
C VAL A 55 8.45 -8.38 6.83
N ALA A 56 8.82 -7.76 7.95
CA ALA A 56 7.88 -7.33 8.97
C ALA A 56 7.63 -5.82 8.84
N LEU A 57 6.36 -5.43 8.83
CA LEU A 57 5.94 -4.03 8.81
C LEU A 57 5.62 -3.57 10.23
N ALA A 58 6.01 -2.35 10.57
CA ALA A 58 5.68 -1.74 11.83
C ALA A 58 4.17 -1.49 11.94
N ASP A 59 3.64 -1.55 13.17
CA ASP A 59 2.30 -1.06 13.44
C ASP A 59 2.31 0.48 13.48
N GLY A 60 1.31 1.11 12.89
CA GLY A 60 1.23 2.58 12.88
C GLY A 60 0.19 3.15 11.92
N ASP A 61 0.17 4.48 11.87
CA ASP A 61 -0.59 5.24 10.87
C ASP A 61 0.41 5.75 9.82
N PHE A 62 0.41 5.08 8.66
CA PHE A 62 1.32 5.37 7.55
C PHE A 62 0.54 5.93 6.36
N GLY A 63 1.18 6.83 5.63
CA GLY A 63 0.67 7.39 4.39
C GLY A 63 1.47 6.94 3.18
N LEU A 64 1.05 7.38 2.00
CA LEU A 64 1.76 7.08 0.74
C LEU A 64 3.20 7.61 0.72
N ALA A 65 3.50 8.66 1.49
CA ALA A 65 4.85 9.19 1.62
C ALA A 65 5.85 8.18 2.22
N ASN A 66 5.38 7.18 2.97
CA ASN A 66 6.21 6.12 3.53
C ASN A 66 6.58 5.03 2.51
N VAL A 67 5.97 5.00 1.32
CA VAL A 67 6.23 3.96 0.30
C VAL A 67 7.65 4.04 -0.24
N ALA A 68 8.08 5.22 -0.70
CA ALA A 68 9.42 5.43 -1.24
C ALA A 68 10.57 5.06 -0.28
N PRO A 69 10.59 5.53 0.99
CA PRO A 69 11.63 5.15 1.94
C PRO A 69 11.59 3.66 2.30
N THR A 70 10.40 3.03 2.32
CA THR A 70 10.26 1.58 2.52
C THR A 70 10.88 0.79 1.38
N VAL A 71 10.60 1.18 0.13
CA VAL A 71 11.20 0.56 -1.06
C VAL A 71 12.72 0.73 -1.03
N ALA A 72 13.23 1.94 -0.78
CA ALA A 72 14.68 2.18 -0.69
C ALA A 72 15.34 1.26 0.36
N ALA A 73 14.75 1.15 1.55
CA ALA A 73 15.24 0.26 2.60
C ALA A 73 15.20 -1.22 2.18
N LEU A 74 14.16 -1.67 1.46
CA LEU A 74 14.12 -3.01 0.85
C LEU A 74 15.22 -3.25 -0.20
N PHE A 75 15.79 -2.20 -0.80
CA PHE A 75 16.95 -2.33 -1.68
C PHE A 75 18.29 -2.16 -0.95
N GLY A 76 18.29 -2.00 0.37
CA GLY A 76 19.50 -1.72 1.15
C GLY A 76 20.07 -0.32 0.89
N ILE A 77 19.24 0.60 0.38
CA ILE A 77 19.60 1.99 0.10
C ILE A 77 19.16 2.84 1.28
N GLU A 78 20.06 3.68 1.78
CA GLU A 78 19.73 4.65 2.83
C GLU A 78 18.79 5.74 2.28
N PRO A 79 17.57 5.90 2.82
CA PRO A 79 16.65 6.93 2.38
C PRO A 79 17.15 8.33 2.77
N PRO A 80 16.92 9.37 1.93
CA PRO A 80 17.20 10.76 2.31
C PRO A 80 16.47 11.18 3.60
N GLU A 81 17.12 11.98 4.44
CA GLU A 81 16.55 12.46 5.71
C GLU A 81 15.26 13.27 5.54
N CYS A 82 15.04 13.86 4.36
CA CYS A 82 13.83 14.63 4.07
C CYS A 82 12.61 13.77 3.73
N TRP A 83 12.76 12.44 3.61
CA TRP A 83 11.66 11.52 3.41
C TRP A 83 11.05 11.08 4.73
N GLU A 84 9.83 10.58 4.67
CA GLU A 84 9.22 9.91 5.81
C GLU A 84 10.01 8.65 6.20
N LYS A 85 9.72 8.11 7.39
CA LYS A 85 10.34 6.86 7.82
C LYS A 85 9.82 5.67 7.00
N SER A 86 10.70 4.69 6.79
CA SER A 86 10.35 3.37 6.30
C SER A 86 9.30 2.71 7.21
N MET A 87 8.44 1.89 6.63
CA MET A 87 7.45 1.06 7.33
C MET A 87 8.03 -0.27 7.81
N LEU A 88 9.29 -0.60 7.48
CA LEU A 88 9.95 -1.81 7.97
C LEU A 88 10.18 -1.75 9.49
N GLN A 89 10.05 -2.88 10.19
CA GLN A 89 10.43 -3.04 11.60
C GLN A 89 11.94 -3.08 11.80
#